data_AF-A0A4Q5QFY2-F1
#
_entry.id   AF-A0A4Q5QFY2-F1
#
_cell.length_a   1.000
_cell.length_b   1.000
_cell.length_c   1.000
_cell.angle_alpha   90.00
_cell.angle_beta   90.00
_cell.angle_gamma   90.00
#
_symmetry.space_group_name_H-M   'P 1'
#
loop_
_entity.id
_entity.type
_entity.pdbx_description
1 polymer ?
#
loop_
_entity_poly.entity_id
_entity_poly.type
_entity_poly.pdbx_seq_one_letter_code
_entity_poly.pdbx_strand_id
1 'polypeptide(L)'
;MVNNTGIVQARTVENVNGTIVLGGGQQSTVSNSGTLDSSGTAMGQQGGTVKVLGDKVALAAASKIDVSGDTDGGTVLVGGNFLGAGPERNALTTNVAAGSAIHADAISRGNGGQVAVWSNDTTSFDGSISARGGAQGGDGGQVETSGHTLKVSASAAVDTAAGRGTTGSWLLDPADITIGNRSLWGPSVSIDVDSVALTRALNTTDVTIKTTASLPACTGVACTSGSGASGDIRILDPIGGVADFNNGGYVYNWVSPKTLTLSAYDDIRFVIARNVTTAAGTGDVAGAIEAQGGGNIVLRTDNAGRGQGTVRFDDPNSSYIYADSGSTVNIFYNPEKDANGAWVPTDYSIYN
;
A
#
# COMPACT_ATOMS: atom_id res chain seq x y z
N MET A 1 -27.24 -3.08 -11.60
CA MET A 1 -26.76 -2.38 -10.39
C MET A 1 -27.10 -3.25 -9.20
N VAL A 2 -26.16 -3.42 -8.26
CA VAL A 2 -26.40 -4.09 -6.97
C VAL A 2 -26.01 -3.11 -5.88
N ASN A 3 -26.93 -2.78 -4.97
CA ASN A 3 -26.65 -1.87 -3.87
C ASN A 3 -27.12 -2.51 -2.57
N ASN A 4 -26.19 -2.77 -1.64
CA ASN A 4 -26.55 -3.15 -0.27
C ASN A 4 -26.44 -1.94 0.66
N THR A 5 -27.54 -1.60 1.32
CA THR A 5 -27.59 -0.59 2.40
C THR A 5 -27.90 -1.21 3.76
N GLY A 6 -28.25 -2.51 3.79
CA GLY A 6 -28.68 -3.23 4.97
C GLY A 6 -27.62 -4.22 5.47
N ILE A 7 -28.07 -5.30 6.09
CA ILE A 7 -27.22 -6.36 6.62
C ILE A 7 -27.40 -7.60 5.76
N VAL A 8 -26.28 -8.17 5.28
CA VAL A 8 -26.23 -9.50 4.67
C VAL A 8 -25.35 -10.38 5.55
N GLN A 9 -25.89 -11.51 6.01
CA GLN A 9 -25.23 -12.40 6.95
C GLN A 9 -25.15 -13.82 6.41
N ALA A 10 -23.94 -14.36 6.39
CA ALA A 10 -23.65 -15.77 6.13
C ALA A 10 -22.50 -16.17 7.06
N ARG A 11 -22.79 -16.28 8.36
CA ARG A 11 -21.78 -16.67 9.37
C ARG A 11 -21.44 -18.14 9.27
N THR A 12 -20.22 -18.49 9.70
CA THR A 12 -19.79 -19.88 9.79
C THR A 12 -20.66 -20.65 10.78
N VAL A 13 -21.14 -21.83 10.38
CA VAL A 13 -21.93 -22.74 11.23
C VAL A 13 -21.18 -24.06 11.30
N GLU A 14 -20.87 -24.51 12.51
CA GLU A 14 -19.97 -25.66 12.72
C GLU A 14 -18.66 -25.46 11.93
N ASN A 15 -18.36 -26.36 10.99
CA ASN A 15 -17.16 -26.33 10.14
C ASN A 15 -17.46 -25.85 8.71
N VAL A 16 -18.62 -25.21 8.47
CA VAL A 16 -19.02 -24.72 7.15
C VAL A 16 -18.93 -23.21 7.11
N ASN A 17 -17.89 -22.72 6.43
CA ASN A 17 -17.64 -21.30 6.23
C ASN A 17 -18.73 -20.69 5.36
N GLY A 18 -19.21 -19.50 5.74
CA GLY A 18 -20.19 -18.80 4.92
C GLY A 18 -19.57 -18.11 3.71
N THR A 19 -20.42 -17.75 2.75
CA THR A 19 -20.00 -17.02 1.55
C THR A 19 -21.05 -15.98 1.19
N ILE A 20 -20.63 -14.74 1.00
CA ILE A 20 -21.44 -13.64 0.49
C ILE A 20 -20.85 -13.18 -0.84
N VAL A 21 -21.69 -13.07 -1.88
CA VAL A 21 -21.30 -12.50 -3.18
C VAL A 21 -22.27 -11.40 -3.55
N LEU A 22 -21.80 -10.16 -3.57
CA LEU A 22 -22.44 -9.04 -4.25
C LEU A 22 -21.85 -8.95 -5.66
N GLY A 23 -22.56 -9.48 -6.65
CA GLY A 23 -22.06 -9.62 -8.02
C GLY A 23 -22.88 -8.84 -9.05
N GLY A 24 -22.19 -8.13 -9.94
CA GLY A 24 -22.77 -7.45 -11.10
C GLY A 24 -22.13 -7.86 -12.44
N GLY A 25 -22.90 -7.76 -13.52
CA GLY A 25 -22.46 -8.03 -14.89
C GLY A 25 -21.50 -6.97 -15.47
N GLN A 26 -21.28 -6.99 -16.79
CA GLN A 26 -20.58 -5.90 -17.48
C GLN A 26 -21.33 -4.57 -17.30
N GLN A 27 -20.60 -3.46 -17.29
CA GLN A 27 -21.15 -2.10 -17.12
C GLN A 27 -22.01 -1.94 -15.86
N SER A 28 -21.79 -2.78 -14.84
CA SER A 28 -22.55 -2.74 -13.59
C SER A 28 -21.80 -1.97 -12.52
N THR A 29 -22.55 -1.21 -11.72
CA THR A 29 -22.07 -0.70 -10.44
C THR A 29 -22.56 -1.63 -9.33
N VAL A 30 -21.62 -2.05 -8.47
CA VAL A 30 -21.90 -2.75 -7.22
C VAL A 30 -21.45 -1.87 -6.07
N SER A 31 -22.36 -1.57 -5.14
CA SER A 31 -22.06 -0.74 -3.98
C SER A 31 -22.48 -1.41 -2.67
N ASN A 32 -21.69 -1.19 -1.63
CA ASN A 32 -22.05 -1.53 -0.25
C ASN A 32 -21.92 -0.29 0.63
N SER A 33 -22.98 0.04 1.36
CA SER A 33 -22.96 1.02 2.45
C SER A 33 -23.46 0.44 3.77
N GLY A 34 -23.86 -0.84 3.78
CA GLY A 34 -24.29 -1.57 4.96
C GLY A 34 -23.24 -2.58 5.45
N THR A 35 -23.70 -3.64 6.10
CA THR A 35 -22.85 -4.70 6.68
C THR A 35 -22.89 -5.99 5.86
N LEU A 36 -21.73 -6.55 5.55
CA LEU A 36 -21.55 -7.91 5.04
C LEU A 36 -20.80 -8.72 6.09
N ASP A 37 -21.45 -9.69 6.71
CA ASP A 37 -20.91 -10.45 7.84
C ASP A 37 -20.88 -11.94 7.51
N SER A 38 -19.67 -12.43 7.25
CA SER A 38 -19.34 -13.83 7.07
C SER A 38 -18.34 -14.30 8.12
N SER A 39 -18.42 -13.75 9.33
CA SER A 39 -17.52 -14.10 10.43
C SER A 39 -17.77 -15.51 10.97
N GLY A 40 -16.75 -16.11 11.58
CA GLY A 40 -16.81 -17.39 12.29
C GLY A 40 -16.16 -17.29 13.65
N THR A 41 -16.87 -16.72 14.63
CA THR A 41 -16.29 -16.30 15.91
C THR A 41 -16.48 -17.30 17.06
N ALA A 42 -17.20 -18.40 16.84
CA ALA A 42 -17.29 -19.46 17.85
C ALA A 42 -15.99 -20.28 17.88
N MET A 43 -15.76 -20.97 18.99
CA MET A 43 -14.54 -21.77 19.20
C MET A 43 -14.29 -22.74 18.05
N GLY A 44 -13.09 -22.65 17.44
CA GLY A 44 -12.67 -23.48 16.33
C GLY A 44 -13.18 -23.04 14.95
N GLN A 45 -13.95 -21.96 14.86
CA GLN A 45 -14.48 -21.48 13.58
C GLN A 45 -13.48 -20.57 12.84
N GLN A 46 -13.57 -20.62 11.52
CA GLN A 46 -12.83 -19.75 10.62
C GLN A 46 -13.76 -18.71 9.99
N GLY A 47 -13.17 -17.59 9.60
CA GLY A 47 -13.83 -16.59 8.77
C GLY A 47 -14.25 -17.14 7.41
N GLY A 48 -15.39 -16.66 6.92
CA GLY A 48 -15.93 -17.00 5.61
C GLY A 48 -15.36 -16.16 4.48
N THR A 49 -16.11 -16.03 3.40
CA THR A 49 -15.69 -15.28 2.20
C THR A 49 -16.71 -14.21 1.83
N VAL A 50 -16.23 -13.01 1.52
CA VAL A 50 -17.04 -11.92 0.96
C VAL A 50 -16.44 -11.48 -0.37
N LYS A 51 -17.26 -11.45 -1.43
CA LYS A 51 -16.88 -10.94 -2.75
C LYS A 51 -17.80 -9.80 -3.14
N VAL A 52 -17.23 -8.65 -3.49
CA VAL A 52 -17.94 -7.48 -4.02
C VAL A 52 -17.38 -7.20 -5.41
N LEU A 53 -18.08 -7.67 -6.45
CA LEU A 53 -17.57 -7.76 -7.82
C LEU A 53 -18.51 -7.08 -8.81
N GLY A 54 -17.98 -6.21 -9.67
CA GLY A 54 -18.73 -5.48 -10.69
C GLY A 54 -17.78 -4.80 -11.68
N ASP A 55 -18.32 -4.04 -12.64
CA ASP A 55 -17.49 -3.20 -13.53
C ASP A 55 -16.98 -1.96 -12.78
N LYS A 56 -17.79 -1.42 -11.88
CA LYS A 56 -17.43 -0.40 -10.89
C LYS A 56 -17.83 -0.87 -9.51
N VAL A 57 -16.92 -0.79 -8.53
CA VAL A 57 -17.17 -1.19 -7.14
C VAL A 57 -16.98 -0.01 -6.19
N ALA A 58 -17.91 0.16 -5.26
CA ALA A 58 -17.84 1.22 -4.24
C ALA A 58 -18.19 0.69 -2.83
N LEU A 59 -17.28 0.83 -1.88
CA LEU A 59 -17.55 0.71 -0.46
C LEU A 59 -17.72 2.11 0.13
N ALA A 60 -18.94 2.47 0.52
CA ALA A 60 -19.24 3.78 1.09
C ALA A 60 -18.71 3.89 2.54
N ALA A 61 -18.68 5.12 3.08
CA ALA A 61 -18.13 5.41 4.41
C ALA A 61 -18.70 4.58 5.57
N ALA A 62 -19.94 4.07 5.47
CA ALA A 62 -20.55 3.22 6.49
C ALA A 62 -20.41 1.70 6.21
N SER A 63 -19.74 1.32 5.11
CA SER A 63 -19.54 -0.07 4.71
C SER A 63 -18.73 -0.82 5.76
N LYS A 64 -19.29 -1.91 6.27
CA LYS A 64 -18.58 -2.86 7.13
C LYS A 64 -18.56 -4.24 6.48
N ILE A 65 -17.38 -4.82 6.33
CA ILE A 65 -17.20 -6.21 5.91
C ILE A 65 -16.48 -6.94 7.03
N ASP A 66 -17.03 -8.05 7.51
CA ASP A 66 -16.44 -8.84 8.57
C ASP A 66 -16.36 -10.31 8.15
N VAL A 67 -15.13 -10.79 8.02
CA VAL A 67 -14.76 -12.19 7.80
C VAL A 67 -13.80 -12.65 8.90
N SER A 68 -13.85 -12.07 10.09
CA SER A 68 -12.97 -12.49 11.21
C SER A 68 -13.32 -13.91 11.67
N GLY A 69 -12.33 -14.65 12.18
CA GLY A 69 -12.52 -16.02 12.69
C GLY A 69 -11.85 -16.27 14.05
N ASP A 70 -12.30 -17.29 14.78
CA ASP A 70 -11.66 -17.72 16.03
C ASP A 70 -10.25 -18.27 15.78
N THR A 71 -10.10 -19.15 14.77
CA THR A 71 -8.78 -19.68 14.40
C THR A 71 -8.14 -18.87 13.28
N ASP A 72 -8.81 -18.69 12.14
CA ASP A 72 -8.25 -17.98 10.99
C ASP A 72 -9.21 -16.93 10.46
N GLY A 73 -8.68 -15.78 10.05
CA GLY A 73 -9.41 -14.79 9.30
C GLY A 73 -9.81 -15.31 7.91
N GLY A 74 -10.91 -14.81 7.39
CA GLY A 74 -11.46 -15.21 6.09
C GLY A 74 -10.93 -14.38 4.91
N THR A 75 -11.65 -14.42 3.80
CA THR A 75 -11.24 -13.78 2.55
C THR A 75 -12.22 -12.69 2.12
N VAL A 76 -11.68 -11.53 1.70
CA VAL A 76 -12.46 -10.44 1.10
C VAL A 76 -11.87 -10.07 -0.25
N LEU A 77 -12.70 -10.12 -1.30
CA LEU A 77 -12.34 -9.68 -2.66
C LEU A 77 -13.23 -8.52 -3.07
N VAL A 78 -12.66 -7.32 -3.18
CA VAL A 78 -13.36 -6.09 -3.57
C VAL A 78 -12.82 -5.64 -4.91
N GLY A 79 -13.67 -5.67 -5.93
CA GLY A 79 -13.30 -5.30 -7.29
C GLY A 79 -12.52 -6.36 -8.05
N GLY A 80 -11.70 -7.19 -7.41
CA GLY A 80 -10.99 -8.27 -8.09
C GLY A 80 -10.29 -9.19 -7.09
N ASN A 81 -9.60 -10.19 -7.62
CA ASN A 81 -8.76 -11.08 -6.83
C ASN A 81 -7.34 -10.49 -6.66
N PHE A 82 -6.51 -11.08 -5.80
CA PHE A 82 -5.12 -10.72 -5.65
C PHE A 82 -4.40 -10.71 -7.00
N LEU A 83 -3.58 -9.69 -7.24
CA LEU A 83 -2.86 -9.44 -8.49
C LEU A 83 -3.77 -9.37 -9.73
N GLY A 84 -5.09 -9.21 -9.53
CA GLY A 84 -6.09 -9.33 -10.60
C GLY A 84 -6.15 -10.74 -11.20
N ALA A 85 -5.60 -11.72 -10.49
CA ALA A 85 -5.46 -13.10 -10.95
C ALA A 85 -6.51 -13.97 -10.28
N GLY A 86 -7.45 -14.48 -11.06
CA GLY A 86 -8.48 -15.37 -10.54
C GLY A 86 -9.62 -15.60 -11.53
N PRO A 87 -10.56 -16.49 -11.19
CA PRO A 87 -11.78 -16.69 -11.98
C PRO A 87 -12.76 -15.50 -11.86
N GLU A 88 -12.60 -14.66 -10.83
CA GLU A 88 -13.41 -13.46 -10.64
C GLU A 88 -13.15 -12.43 -11.73
N ARG A 89 -14.21 -11.75 -12.17
CA ARG A 89 -14.04 -10.56 -13.00
C ARG A 89 -13.42 -9.44 -12.18
N ASN A 90 -12.45 -8.76 -12.78
CA ASN A 90 -11.91 -7.54 -12.24
C ASN A 90 -12.72 -6.31 -12.64
N ALA A 91 -12.93 -5.40 -11.69
CA ALA A 91 -13.53 -4.09 -11.89
C ALA A 91 -12.62 -3.20 -12.72
N LEU A 92 -13.21 -2.27 -13.47
CA LEU A 92 -12.47 -1.16 -14.06
C LEU A 92 -12.05 -0.17 -12.98
N THR A 93 -12.96 0.14 -12.04
CA THR A 93 -12.67 1.06 -10.93
C THR A 93 -13.17 0.54 -9.60
N THR A 94 -12.36 0.69 -8.56
CA THR A 94 -12.71 0.34 -7.17
C THR A 94 -12.49 1.52 -6.24
N ASN A 95 -13.53 1.93 -5.51
CA ASN A 95 -13.46 3.00 -4.53
C ASN A 95 -13.82 2.48 -3.13
N VAL A 96 -12.96 2.73 -2.15
CA VAL A 96 -13.16 2.38 -0.75
C VAL A 96 -13.07 3.65 0.07
N ALA A 97 -14.22 4.20 0.45
CA ALA A 97 -14.29 5.52 1.07
C ALA A 97 -13.81 5.53 2.53
N ALA A 98 -13.36 6.70 3.00
CA ALA A 98 -13.01 6.93 4.39
C ALA A 98 -14.18 6.56 5.33
N GLY A 99 -13.87 5.86 6.41
CA GLY A 99 -14.85 5.31 7.36
C GLY A 99 -15.26 3.87 7.08
N SER A 100 -15.09 3.36 5.85
CA SER A 100 -15.32 1.95 5.56
C SER A 100 -14.32 1.06 6.28
N ALA A 101 -14.77 -0.13 6.69
CA ALA A 101 -13.96 -1.07 7.45
C ALA A 101 -14.11 -2.50 6.92
N ILE A 102 -12.97 -3.17 6.78
CA ILE A 102 -12.87 -4.59 6.42
C ILE A 102 -12.09 -5.30 7.54
N HIS A 103 -12.69 -6.29 8.17
CA HIS A 103 -12.07 -7.10 9.22
C HIS A 103 -11.90 -8.54 8.74
N ALA A 104 -10.66 -9.02 8.77
CA ALA A 104 -10.27 -10.38 8.47
C ALA A 104 -9.31 -10.88 9.55
N ASP A 105 -9.58 -10.57 10.81
CA ASP A 105 -8.70 -10.92 11.92
C ASP A 105 -8.88 -12.39 12.33
N ALA A 106 -7.80 -13.02 12.79
CA ALA A 106 -7.89 -14.16 13.70
C ALA A 106 -8.03 -13.66 15.13
N ILE A 107 -8.96 -14.24 15.91
CA ILE A 107 -9.27 -13.79 17.27
C ILE A 107 -8.38 -14.52 18.28
N SER A 108 -8.41 -15.86 18.28
CA SER A 108 -7.72 -16.70 19.26
C SER A 108 -6.38 -17.18 18.74
N ARG A 109 -6.34 -18.28 17.97
CA ARG A 109 -5.09 -18.88 17.48
C ARG A 109 -5.22 -19.24 16.00
N GLY A 110 -4.47 -18.52 15.19
CA GLY A 110 -4.24 -18.77 13.77
C GLY A 110 -4.08 -17.46 13.02
N ASN A 111 -4.15 -17.52 11.70
CA ASN A 111 -3.58 -16.48 10.86
C ASN A 111 -4.62 -15.41 10.51
N GLY A 112 -4.15 -14.17 10.37
CA GLY A 112 -4.93 -13.12 9.73
C GLY A 112 -5.34 -13.55 8.31
N GLY A 113 -6.50 -13.07 7.88
CA GLY A 113 -7.12 -13.43 6.62
C GLY A 113 -6.50 -12.71 5.41
N GLN A 114 -7.23 -12.75 4.30
CA GLN A 114 -6.78 -12.23 3.02
C GLN A 114 -7.76 -11.19 2.48
N VAL A 115 -7.28 -9.98 2.19
CA VAL A 115 -8.10 -8.89 1.66
C VAL A 115 -7.48 -8.31 0.39
N ALA A 116 -8.20 -8.39 -0.73
CA ALA A 116 -7.83 -7.72 -1.98
C ALA A 116 -8.82 -6.60 -2.31
N VAL A 117 -8.29 -5.41 -2.57
CA VAL A 117 -8.98 -4.27 -3.18
C VAL A 117 -8.31 -4.00 -4.52
N TRP A 118 -9.00 -4.30 -5.62
CA TRP A 118 -8.35 -4.39 -6.92
C TRP A 118 -9.17 -3.76 -8.05
N SER A 119 -8.50 -3.23 -9.07
CA SER A 119 -9.12 -2.77 -10.32
C SER A 119 -8.16 -2.81 -11.51
N ASN A 120 -8.67 -3.00 -12.73
CA ASN A 120 -7.86 -2.94 -13.96
C ASN A 120 -7.32 -1.54 -14.23
N ASP A 121 -8.05 -0.49 -13.84
CA ASP A 121 -7.66 0.91 -14.08
C ASP A 121 -7.41 1.64 -12.77
N THR A 122 -8.46 2.16 -12.12
CA THR A 122 -8.29 3.07 -10.97
C THR A 122 -8.80 2.46 -9.66
N THR A 123 -7.91 2.32 -8.67
CA THR A 123 -8.29 2.03 -7.28
C THR A 123 -8.06 3.25 -6.39
N SER A 124 -9.06 3.63 -5.61
CA SER A 124 -8.96 4.64 -4.55
C SER A 124 -9.28 4.01 -3.21
N PHE A 125 -8.35 4.09 -2.26
CA PHE A 125 -8.44 3.46 -0.94
C PHE A 125 -8.22 4.48 0.17
N ASP A 126 -9.29 4.74 0.92
CA ASP A 126 -9.34 5.70 2.02
C ASP A 126 -9.83 5.05 3.34
N GLY A 127 -10.22 3.79 3.28
CA GLY A 127 -10.82 3.02 4.39
C GLY A 127 -9.80 2.33 5.29
N SER A 128 -10.30 1.36 6.07
CA SER A 128 -9.49 0.57 7.00
C SER A 128 -9.60 -0.93 6.73
N ILE A 129 -8.47 -1.63 6.83
CA ILE A 129 -8.37 -3.08 6.72
C ILE A 129 -7.60 -3.61 7.93
N SER A 130 -8.16 -4.60 8.63
CA SER A 130 -7.44 -5.39 9.62
C SER A 130 -7.38 -6.86 9.19
N ALA A 131 -6.19 -7.45 9.25
CA ALA A 131 -5.96 -8.87 9.02
C ALA A 131 -4.88 -9.35 10.00
N ARG A 132 -5.15 -9.21 11.30
CA ARG A 132 -4.21 -9.49 12.39
C ARG A 132 -4.15 -10.98 12.69
N GLY A 133 -2.98 -11.43 13.15
CA GLY A 133 -2.80 -12.77 13.70
C GLY A 133 -3.46 -12.90 15.09
N GLY A 134 -3.83 -14.14 15.46
CA GLY A 134 -4.54 -14.44 16.69
C GLY A 134 -3.78 -14.04 17.97
N ALA A 135 -4.52 -13.65 19.01
CA ALA A 135 -3.95 -13.20 20.29
C ALA A 135 -3.06 -14.26 20.98
N GLN A 136 -3.30 -15.54 20.69
CA GLN A 136 -2.56 -16.68 21.28
C GLN A 136 -1.48 -17.24 20.36
N GLY A 137 -1.39 -16.78 19.10
CA GLY A 137 -0.46 -17.26 18.08
C GLY A 137 -1.05 -17.22 16.68
N GLY A 138 -0.18 -17.24 15.67
CA GLY A 138 -0.51 -17.14 14.26
C GLY A 138 0.09 -15.89 13.63
N ASP A 139 0.26 -15.93 12.31
CA ASP A 139 0.86 -14.87 11.51
C ASP A 139 -0.20 -13.84 11.10
N GLY A 140 0.25 -12.65 10.74
CA GLY A 140 -0.61 -11.63 10.13
C GLY A 140 -1.00 -12.03 8.72
N GLY A 141 -2.10 -11.45 8.27
CA GLY A 141 -2.71 -11.75 6.98
C GLY A 141 -2.10 -10.98 5.81
N GLN A 142 -2.71 -11.16 4.64
CA GLN A 142 -2.28 -10.53 3.40
C GLN A 142 -3.31 -9.50 2.95
N VAL A 143 -2.84 -8.28 2.68
CA VAL A 143 -3.66 -7.19 2.16
C VAL A 143 -3.07 -6.71 0.85
N GLU A 144 -3.91 -6.52 -0.16
CA GLU A 144 -3.52 -5.89 -1.42
C GLU A 144 -4.48 -4.73 -1.75
N THR A 145 -3.91 -3.59 -2.11
CA THR A 145 -4.66 -2.47 -2.71
C THR A 145 -3.97 -2.08 -4.02
N SER A 146 -4.51 -2.49 -5.15
CA SER A 146 -3.83 -2.36 -6.45
C SER A 146 -4.76 -1.90 -7.56
N GLY A 147 -4.15 -1.22 -8.53
CA GLY A 147 -4.76 -0.83 -9.78
C GLY A 147 -3.73 -0.06 -10.59
N HIS A 148 -3.89 -0.03 -11.92
CA HIS A 148 -2.96 0.69 -12.80
C HIS A 148 -2.70 2.13 -12.30
N THR A 149 -3.75 2.85 -11.94
CA THR A 149 -3.69 4.05 -11.11
C THR A 149 -4.16 3.73 -9.69
N LEU A 150 -3.32 4.00 -8.69
CA LEU A 150 -3.64 3.82 -7.28
C LEU A 150 -3.65 5.15 -6.55
N LYS A 151 -4.69 5.39 -5.75
CA LYS A 151 -4.78 6.53 -4.84
C LYS A 151 -5.02 6.03 -3.41
N VAL A 152 -4.14 6.40 -2.48
CA VAL A 152 -4.25 6.11 -1.05
C VAL A 152 -4.16 7.42 -0.28
N SER A 153 -5.18 7.77 0.50
CA SER A 153 -5.18 9.00 1.30
C SER A 153 -4.61 8.80 2.70
N ALA A 154 -4.39 9.91 3.41
CA ALA A 154 -3.92 9.91 4.80
C ALA A 154 -4.86 9.18 5.79
N SER A 155 -6.15 9.02 5.46
CA SER A 155 -7.11 8.29 6.32
C SER A 155 -7.01 6.77 6.18
N ALA A 156 -6.37 6.29 5.11
CA ALA A 156 -6.18 4.86 4.89
C ALA A 156 -5.44 4.21 6.06
N ALA A 157 -5.83 2.99 6.41
CA ALA A 157 -5.21 2.23 7.50
C ALA A 157 -5.18 0.74 7.17
N VAL A 158 -4.02 0.11 7.33
CA VAL A 158 -3.84 -1.33 7.16
C VAL A 158 -3.06 -1.89 8.34
N ASP A 159 -3.68 -2.79 9.09
CA ASP A 159 -3.09 -3.46 10.26
C ASP A 159 -3.07 -4.98 10.06
N THR A 160 -1.86 -5.52 9.97
CA THR A 160 -1.60 -6.97 9.85
C THR A 160 -0.72 -7.47 11.00
N ALA A 161 -0.76 -6.79 12.14
CA ALA A 161 0.08 -7.12 13.29
C ALA A 161 -0.16 -8.56 13.77
N ALA A 162 0.92 -9.19 14.23
CA ALA A 162 0.90 -10.52 14.82
C ALA A 162 1.82 -10.56 16.03
N GLY A 163 1.29 -10.31 17.23
CA GLY A 163 2.10 -10.19 18.45
C GLY A 163 2.82 -11.49 18.86
N ARG A 164 2.46 -12.63 18.28
CA ARG A 164 3.02 -13.96 18.55
C ARG A 164 3.37 -14.74 17.28
N GLY A 165 3.55 -14.05 16.16
CA GLY A 165 3.87 -14.62 14.86
C GLY A 165 4.65 -13.64 14.00
N THR A 166 4.71 -13.94 12.71
CA THR A 166 5.24 -13.02 11.69
C THR A 166 4.17 -12.02 11.32
N THR A 167 4.50 -10.74 11.27
CA THR A 167 3.57 -9.73 10.75
C THR A 167 3.19 -10.05 9.31
N GLY A 168 1.96 -9.72 8.94
CA GLY A 168 1.47 -9.82 7.58
C GLY A 168 1.96 -8.69 6.68
N SER A 169 1.40 -8.64 5.46
CA SER A 169 1.89 -7.75 4.41
C SER A 169 0.80 -6.91 3.79
N TRP A 170 1.15 -5.70 3.35
CA TRP A 170 0.36 -4.86 2.48
C TRP A 170 1.08 -4.63 1.15
N LEU A 171 0.51 -5.13 0.05
CA LEU A 171 0.99 -4.94 -1.30
C LEU A 171 0.24 -3.79 -2.00
N LEU A 172 1.01 -2.91 -2.62
CA LEU A 172 0.55 -1.87 -3.54
C LEU A 172 1.22 -2.12 -4.90
N ASP A 173 0.45 -2.37 -5.96
CA ASP A 173 0.98 -2.69 -7.30
C ASP A 173 0.46 -1.77 -8.42
N PRO A 174 0.85 -0.46 -8.46
CA PRO A 174 0.46 0.45 -9.54
C PRO A 174 1.43 0.49 -10.73
N ALA A 175 1.08 1.25 -11.77
CA ALA A 175 1.97 1.50 -12.90
C ALA A 175 3.19 2.36 -12.54
N ASP A 176 2.92 3.49 -11.89
CA ASP A 176 3.90 4.37 -11.25
C ASP A 176 3.34 4.79 -9.89
N ILE A 177 4.20 5.35 -9.05
CA ILE A 177 3.73 5.92 -7.79
C ILE A 177 4.52 7.15 -7.38
N THR A 178 3.79 8.18 -6.97
CA THR A 178 4.31 9.35 -6.28
C THR A 178 3.86 9.34 -4.82
N ILE A 179 4.81 9.27 -3.92
CA ILE A 179 4.61 9.26 -2.47
C ILE A 179 4.89 10.65 -1.93
N GLY A 180 3.97 11.15 -1.10
CA GLY A 180 4.17 12.37 -0.34
C GLY A 180 2.97 12.74 0.53
N ASN A 181 3.12 13.74 1.37
CA ASN A 181 2.11 14.25 2.27
C ASN A 181 1.22 15.26 1.53
N ARG A 182 -0.04 14.89 1.28
CA ARG A 182 -0.96 15.75 0.52
C ARG A 182 -1.23 17.09 1.22
N SER A 183 -1.11 17.16 2.56
CA SER A 183 -1.26 18.42 3.31
C SER A 183 -0.11 19.41 3.06
N LEU A 184 1.07 18.92 2.68
CA LEU A 184 2.21 19.75 2.31
C LEU A 184 2.09 20.25 0.87
N TRP A 185 1.86 19.34 -0.08
CA TRP A 185 1.94 19.66 -1.51
C TRP A 185 0.65 20.24 -2.10
N GLY A 186 -0.47 20.07 -1.40
CA GLY A 186 -1.77 20.52 -1.87
C GLY A 186 -2.25 19.80 -3.15
N PRO A 187 -3.25 20.35 -3.84
CA PRO A 187 -3.87 19.69 -4.99
C PRO A 187 -3.07 19.85 -6.30
N SER A 188 -2.08 20.75 -6.35
CA SER A 188 -1.29 21.04 -7.56
C SER A 188 -0.23 19.98 -7.85
N VAL A 189 0.10 19.13 -6.88
CA VAL A 189 1.01 18.00 -7.05
C VAL A 189 0.21 16.71 -6.98
N SER A 190 0.37 15.85 -7.98
CA SER A 190 -0.28 14.53 -7.98
C SER A 190 0.43 13.62 -7.00
N ILE A 191 -0.17 13.46 -5.81
CA ILE A 191 0.20 12.43 -4.84
C ILE A 191 -0.67 11.20 -5.07
N ASP A 192 -0.03 10.05 -5.23
CA ASP A 192 -0.69 8.76 -5.35
C ASP A 192 -0.92 8.16 -3.97
N VAL A 193 0.14 8.08 -3.16
CA VAL A 193 0.07 7.51 -1.81
C VAL A 193 0.52 8.52 -0.77
N ASP A 194 -0.31 8.73 0.24
CA ASP A 194 0.02 9.63 1.32
C ASP A 194 1.08 9.05 2.27
N SER A 195 2.17 9.78 2.50
CA SER A 195 3.28 9.33 3.36
C SER A 195 2.86 9.13 4.82
N VAL A 196 1.80 9.81 5.29
CA VAL A 196 1.21 9.57 6.62
C VAL A 196 0.64 8.16 6.73
N ALA A 197 -0.11 7.71 5.72
CA ALA A 197 -0.73 6.39 5.72
C ALA A 197 0.32 5.27 5.68
N LEU A 198 1.36 5.43 4.86
CA LEU A 198 2.49 4.49 4.81
C LEU A 198 3.23 4.42 6.14
N THR A 199 3.54 5.57 6.74
CA THR A 199 4.29 5.62 8.01
C THR A 199 3.51 4.96 9.15
N ARG A 200 2.18 5.14 9.19
CA ARG A 200 1.33 4.44 10.15
C ARG A 200 1.31 2.93 9.91
N ALA A 201 1.16 2.50 8.66
CA ALA A 201 1.17 1.08 8.30
C ALA A 201 2.49 0.40 8.66
N LEU A 202 3.63 1.06 8.49
CA LEU A 202 4.97 0.57 8.87
C LEU A 202 5.18 0.37 10.38
N ASN A 203 4.20 0.71 11.22
CA ASN A 203 4.22 0.36 12.64
C ASN A 203 3.50 -0.97 12.96
N THR A 204 2.78 -1.56 11.99
CA THR A 204 1.96 -2.76 12.20
C THR A 204 2.11 -3.81 11.09
N THR A 205 2.57 -3.39 9.92
CA THR A 205 2.47 -4.14 8.65
C THR A 205 3.76 -4.02 7.85
N ASP A 206 4.19 -5.12 7.21
CA ASP A 206 5.24 -5.05 6.20
C ASP A 206 4.65 -4.51 4.89
N VAL A 207 5.24 -3.46 4.33
CA VAL A 207 4.69 -2.76 3.16
C VAL A 207 5.57 -3.02 1.95
N THR A 208 4.95 -3.50 0.87
CA THR A 208 5.60 -3.62 -0.43
C THR A 208 4.90 -2.74 -1.44
N ILE A 209 5.65 -1.80 -2.01
CA ILE A 209 5.23 -1.02 -3.17
C ILE A 209 6.00 -1.58 -4.35
N LYS A 210 5.29 -2.19 -5.28
CA LYS A 210 5.85 -2.75 -6.51
C LYS A 210 5.25 -1.97 -7.67
N THR A 211 6.06 -1.47 -8.58
CA THR A 211 5.51 -0.87 -9.80
C THR A 211 5.70 -1.81 -10.98
N THR A 212 4.84 -1.67 -11.98
CA THR A 212 4.94 -2.40 -13.25
C THR A 212 4.87 -1.43 -14.42
N ALA A 213 5.72 -1.56 -15.45
CA ALA A 213 5.57 -0.71 -16.62
C ALA A 213 4.23 -0.93 -17.29
N SER A 214 3.63 0.16 -17.76
CA SER A 214 2.53 0.09 -18.72
C SER A 214 3.04 0.60 -20.05
N LEU A 215 2.92 -0.23 -21.06
CA LEU A 215 3.39 0.10 -22.38
C LEU A 215 2.58 1.26 -23.01
N PRO A 216 3.22 2.11 -23.82
CA PRO A 216 4.65 2.09 -24.13
C PRO A 216 5.42 2.95 -23.11
N ALA A 217 6.34 2.33 -22.37
CA ALA A 217 7.44 3.02 -21.71
C ALA A 217 8.04 4.02 -22.71
N CYS A 218 8.36 5.25 -22.30
CA CYS A 218 8.77 6.32 -23.20
C CYS A 218 9.98 5.89 -24.06
N THR A 219 9.74 5.43 -25.28
CA THR A 219 10.80 5.02 -26.19
C THR A 219 11.35 6.27 -26.90
N GLY A 220 12.61 6.62 -26.62
CA GLY A 220 13.34 7.67 -27.35
C GLY A 220 13.24 9.09 -26.79
N VAL A 221 12.63 9.31 -25.61
CA VAL A 221 12.60 10.58 -24.88
C VAL A 221 12.86 10.31 -23.40
N ALA A 222 13.62 11.18 -22.72
CA ALA A 222 13.79 11.11 -21.27
C ALA A 222 12.42 11.24 -20.59
N CYS A 223 12.07 10.29 -19.72
CA CYS A 223 10.84 10.33 -18.94
C CYS A 223 10.85 11.59 -18.07
N THR A 224 10.12 12.62 -18.49
CA THR A 224 9.84 13.75 -17.62
C THR A 224 8.84 13.31 -16.56
N SER A 225 9.07 13.75 -15.33
CA SER A 225 8.21 13.50 -14.18
C SER A 225 6.73 13.70 -14.51
N GLY A 226 5.94 12.61 -14.47
CA GLY A 226 4.48 12.66 -14.59
C GLY A 226 3.89 12.41 -15.99
N SER A 227 4.64 11.91 -16.97
CA SER A 227 4.12 11.73 -18.35
C SER A 227 4.20 10.30 -18.93
N GLY A 228 4.17 9.25 -18.10
CA GLY A 228 3.99 7.86 -18.54
C GLY A 228 4.58 6.86 -17.54
N ALA A 229 3.77 5.96 -16.99
CA ALA A 229 3.87 4.49 -16.90
C ALA A 229 5.24 3.80 -17.06
N SER A 230 6.33 4.47 -16.68
CA SER A 230 7.70 3.98 -16.83
C SER A 230 8.01 2.90 -15.81
N GLY A 231 7.26 2.84 -14.72
CA GLY A 231 7.53 1.94 -13.61
C GLY A 231 8.26 2.61 -12.46
N ASP A 232 8.13 3.93 -12.28
CA ASP A 232 8.93 4.69 -11.33
C ASP A 232 8.26 4.78 -9.95
N ILE A 233 9.10 4.82 -8.92
CA ILE A 233 8.71 5.20 -7.55
C ILE A 233 9.35 6.55 -7.24
N ARG A 234 8.53 7.59 -7.01
CA ARG A 234 8.96 8.94 -6.66
C ARG A 234 8.60 9.26 -5.21
N ILE A 235 9.57 9.75 -4.45
CA ILE A 235 9.40 10.12 -3.04
C ILE A 235 9.63 11.62 -2.93
N LEU A 236 8.63 12.37 -2.48
CA LEU A 236 8.68 13.83 -2.42
C LEU A 236 8.99 14.37 -1.02
N ASP A 237 8.62 13.65 0.03
CA ASP A 237 8.88 13.99 1.44
C ASP A 237 9.16 12.73 2.28
N PRO A 238 9.57 12.87 3.56
CA PRO A 238 9.96 11.73 4.38
C PRO A 238 8.84 10.71 4.59
N ILE A 239 9.17 9.43 4.43
CA ILE A 239 8.43 8.28 4.94
C ILE A 239 9.07 7.89 6.26
N GLY A 240 8.28 7.67 7.32
CA GLY A 240 8.83 7.24 8.62
C GLY A 240 9.28 8.37 9.55
N GLY A 241 9.35 9.61 9.06
CA GLY A 241 9.57 10.84 9.82
C GLY A 241 8.65 11.95 9.31
N VAL A 242 7.33 11.75 9.39
CA VAL A 242 6.38 12.68 8.77
C VAL A 242 6.09 13.86 9.70
N ALA A 243 6.47 15.06 9.27
CA ALA A 243 6.14 16.30 9.94
C ALA A 243 4.68 16.72 9.73
N ASP A 244 4.07 17.33 10.77
CA ASP A 244 2.95 18.25 10.62
C ASP A 244 3.49 19.55 10.06
N PHE A 245 3.43 19.71 8.74
CA PHE A 245 3.84 20.94 8.10
C PHE A 245 2.92 22.14 8.42
N ASN A 246 1.77 21.91 9.07
CA ASN A 246 0.89 22.97 9.58
C ASN A 246 1.18 23.37 11.03
N ASN A 247 1.75 22.48 11.85
CA ASN A 247 1.99 22.72 13.29
C ASN A 247 3.46 22.58 13.74
N GLY A 248 4.39 22.30 12.83
CA GLY A 248 5.84 22.41 13.07
C GLY A 248 6.48 21.28 13.90
N GLY A 249 5.94 20.06 13.88
CA GLY A 249 6.53 18.92 14.59
C GLY A 249 6.29 17.57 13.91
N TYR A 250 7.17 16.58 14.13
CA TYR A 250 6.96 15.20 13.68
C TYR A 250 5.72 14.60 14.35
N VAL A 251 4.78 14.07 13.56
CA VAL A 251 3.52 13.46 14.08
C VAL A 251 3.58 11.95 14.00
N TYR A 252 4.23 11.42 12.96
CA TYR A 252 4.26 9.98 12.72
C TYR A 252 5.70 9.54 12.49
N ASN A 253 6.14 8.60 13.32
CA ASN A 253 7.47 8.01 13.24
C ASN A 253 7.34 6.51 12.98
N TRP A 254 8.20 5.97 12.12
CA TRP A 254 8.37 4.54 11.97
C TRP A 254 9.38 4.04 13.01
N VAL A 255 8.86 3.37 14.04
CA VAL A 255 9.63 2.97 15.24
C VAL A 255 9.51 1.48 15.52
N SER A 256 9.30 0.67 14.48
CA SER A 256 8.98 -0.75 14.63
C SER A 256 9.77 -1.63 13.65
N PRO A 257 10.02 -2.90 13.98
CA PRO A 257 10.77 -3.82 13.13
C PRO A 257 9.86 -4.38 12.04
N LYS A 258 9.55 -3.54 11.06
CA LYS A 258 8.79 -3.86 9.86
C LYS A 258 9.65 -3.68 8.64
N THR A 259 9.16 -4.07 7.49
CA THR A 259 9.87 -3.88 6.23
C THR A 259 9.12 -2.91 5.33
N LEU A 260 9.84 -1.92 4.80
CA LEU A 260 9.42 -1.17 3.62
C LEU A 260 10.21 -1.70 2.42
N THR A 261 9.51 -2.31 1.46
CA THR A 261 10.09 -2.69 0.17
C THR A 261 9.58 -1.78 -0.92
N LEU A 262 10.48 -1.03 -1.54
CA LEU A 262 10.24 -0.30 -2.79
C LEU A 262 10.84 -1.12 -3.92
N SER A 263 9.99 -1.69 -4.77
CA SER A 263 10.38 -2.57 -5.87
C SER A 263 9.95 -1.93 -7.19
N ALA A 264 10.73 -0.97 -7.69
CA ALA A 264 10.44 -0.26 -8.92
C ALA A 264 10.69 -1.14 -10.16
N TYR A 265 9.84 -1.02 -11.18
CA TYR A 265 10.12 -1.59 -12.49
C TYR A 265 11.27 -0.85 -13.18
N ASP A 266 11.35 0.48 -13.01
CA ASP A 266 12.45 1.30 -13.48
C ASP A 266 13.15 2.00 -12.31
N ASP A 267 13.01 3.30 -12.12
CA ASP A 267 13.78 4.05 -11.12
C ASP A 267 13.07 4.19 -9.76
N ILE A 268 13.87 4.26 -8.69
CA ILE A 268 13.44 4.84 -7.41
C ILE A 268 14.10 6.20 -7.29
N ARG A 269 13.30 7.26 -7.19
CA ARG A 269 13.80 8.63 -7.16
C ARG A 269 13.37 9.36 -5.90
N PHE A 270 14.36 9.78 -5.12
CA PHE A 270 14.19 10.69 -4.01
C PHE A 270 14.35 12.12 -4.51
N VAL A 271 13.25 12.87 -4.45
CA VAL A 271 13.16 14.21 -5.03
C VAL A 271 13.48 15.25 -3.97
N ILE A 272 14.14 16.33 -4.38
CA ILE A 272 14.25 17.53 -3.55
C ILE A 272 13.44 18.67 -4.16
N ALA A 273 12.54 19.24 -3.38
CA ALA A 273 11.88 20.49 -3.72
C ALA A 273 12.53 21.63 -2.95
N ARG A 274 12.88 22.69 -3.68
CA ARG A 274 13.52 23.87 -3.10
C ARG A 274 12.50 24.93 -2.73
N ASN A 275 12.78 25.67 -1.65
CA ASN A 275 11.97 26.81 -1.21
C ASN A 275 10.47 26.48 -1.02
N VAL A 276 10.17 25.29 -0.50
CA VAL A 276 8.82 24.91 -0.11
C VAL A 276 8.39 25.76 1.09
N THR A 277 7.27 26.45 0.96
CA THR A 277 6.74 27.30 2.02
C THR A 277 5.65 26.55 2.78
N THR A 278 5.84 26.41 4.09
CA THR A 278 4.92 25.75 5.03
C THR A 278 4.50 26.73 6.12
N ALA A 279 3.60 26.33 7.02
CA ALA A 279 3.25 27.15 8.17
C ALA A 279 4.45 27.36 9.13
N ALA A 280 5.42 26.43 9.13
CA ALA A 280 6.62 26.50 9.95
C ALA A 280 7.75 27.37 9.33
N GLY A 281 7.61 27.78 8.07
CA GLY A 281 8.61 28.58 7.35
C GLY A 281 8.89 28.06 5.94
N THR A 282 9.84 28.70 5.26
CA THR A 282 10.31 28.30 3.93
C THR A 282 11.63 27.56 4.03
N GLY A 283 11.72 26.40 3.39
CA GLY A 283 12.91 25.57 3.36
C GLY A 283 12.85 24.52 2.25
N ASP A 284 13.89 23.72 2.15
CA ASP A 284 13.92 22.60 1.21
C ASP A 284 13.26 21.37 1.83
N VAL A 285 12.55 20.60 1.02
CA VAL A 285 11.96 19.31 1.43
C VAL A 285 12.53 18.23 0.53
N ALA A 286 13.19 17.26 1.13
CA ALA A 286 13.66 16.06 0.45
C ALA A 286 12.71 14.90 0.74
N GLY A 287 12.40 14.12 -0.29
CA GLY A 287 11.90 12.76 -0.12
C GLY A 287 12.92 11.97 0.65
N ALA A 288 12.53 11.28 1.71
CA ALA A 288 13.46 10.51 2.54
C ALA A 288 12.78 9.27 3.10
N ILE A 289 13.55 8.35 3.67
CA ILE A 289 13.04 7.25 4.49
C ILE A 289 13.76 7.28 5.83
N GLU A 290 12.99 7.33 6.91
CA GLU A 290 13.46 7.33 8.29
C GLU A 290 12.95 6.07 9.00
N ALA A 291 13.86 5.16 9.37
CA ALA A 291 13.55 3.89 10.02
C ALA A 291 14.21 3.82 11.40
N GLN A 292 13.38 3.72 12.44
CA GLN A 292 13.80 3.49 13.82
C GLN A 292 13.20 2.20 14.37
N GLY A 293 13.75 1.69 15.47
CA GLY A 293 13.20 0.52 16.16
C GLY A 293 13.41 -0.80 15.41
N GLY A 294 14.48 -0.90 14.61
CA GLY A 294 14.82 -2.12 13.88
C GLY A 294 14.13 -2.28 12.52
N GLY A 295 13.75 -1.17 11.89
CA GLY A 295 13.10 -1.18 10.57
C GLY A 295 14.02 -1.64 9.45
N ASN A 296 13.48 -2.35 8.47
CA ASN A 296 14.23 -2.82 7.30
C ASN A 296 13.77 -2.09 6.03
N ILE A 297 14.70 -1.36 5.41
CA ILE A 297 14.50 -0.65 4.15
C ILE A 297 15.08 -1.51 3.02
N VAL A 298 14.25 -1.84 2.04
CA VAL A 298 14.65 -2.58 0.83
C VAL A 298 14.32 -1.72 -0.39
N LEU A 299 15.34 -1.27 -1.10
CA LEU A 299 15.23 -0.56 -2.36
C LEU A 299 15.67 -1.48 -3.49
N ARG A 300 14.76 -1.79 -4.41
CA ARG A 300 15.02 -2.62 -5.58
C ARG A 300 14.55 -1.90 -6.83
N THR A 301 15.47 -1.58 -7.72
CA THR A 301 15.13 -1.15 -9.08
C THR A 301 15.21 -2.34 -10.03
N ASP A 302 14.73 -2.15 -11.26
CA ASP A 302 14.74 -3.20 -12.27
C ASP A 302 14.07 -4.50 -11.82
N ASN A 303 12.88 -4.42 -11.23
CA ASN A 303 12.21 -5.60 -10.71
C ASN A 303 11.89 -6.67 -11.77
N ALA A 304 12.01 -6.32 -13.07
CA ALA A 304 11.85 -7.19 -14.22
C ALA A 304 13.19 -7.76 -14.78
N GLY A 305 14.36 -7.32 -14.29
CA GLY A 305 15.66 -7.85 -14.70
C GLY A 305 16.11 -7.48 -16.12
N ARG A 306 15.79 -6.26 -16.57
CA ARG A 306 16.09 -5.71 -17.89
C ARG A 306 17.51 -5.15 -18.01
N GLY A 307 18.22 -4.97 -16.90
CA GLY A 307 19.47 -4.21 -16.83
C GLY A 307 19.26 -2.69 -16.89
N GLN A 308 18.06 -2.19 -16.56
CA GLN A 308 17.70 -0.76 -16.57
C GLN A 308 17.05 -0.36 -15.26
N GLY A 309 17.26 0.88 -14.80
CA GLY A 309 16.70 1.40 -13.56
C GLY A 309 17.70 1.45 -12.41
N THR A 310 17.71 2.56 -11.67
CA THR A 310 18.64 2.84 -10.57
C THR A 310 17.95 3.60 -9.42
N VAL A 311 18.67 3.76 -8.30
CA VAL A 311 18.26 4.64 -7.20
C VAL A 311 18.87 6.02 -7.39
N ARG A 312 18.02 7.05 -7.55
CA ARG A 312 18.42 8.43 -7.76
C ARG A 312 18.13 9.31 -6.55
N PHE A 313 19.12 10.14 -6.21
CA PHE A 313 19.04 11.19 -5.20
C PHE A 313 19.26 12.54 -5.90
N ASP A 314 18.26 13.43 -5.88
CA ASP A 314 18.29 14.65 -6.72
C ASP A 314 19.37 15.67 -6.31
N ASP A 315 19.78 15.68 -5.05
CA ASP A 315 20.85 16.53 -4.52
C ASP A 315 21.80 15.71 -3.63
N PRO A 316 23.08 15.55 -4.00
CA PRO A 316 24.04 14.76 -3.23
C PRO A 316 24.42 15.36 -1.87
N ASN A 317 23.99 16.58 -1.55
CA ASN A 317 24.28 17.20 -0.24
C ASN A 317 23.15 17.00 0.77
N SER A 318 22.07 16.33 0.37
CA SER A 318 20.93 16.05 1.24
C SER A 318 21.00 14.62 1.78
N SER A 319 20.44 14.41 2.97
CA SER A 319 20.34 13.11 3.61
C SER A 319 18.97 12.50 3.32
N TYR A 320 18.96 11.30 2.74
CA TYR A 320 17.75 10.66 2.18
C TYR A 320 17.34 9.39 2.92
N ILE A 321 18.27 8.72 3.58
CA ILE A 321 18.02 7.48 4.31
C ILE A 321 18.56 7.68 5.72
N TYR A 322 17.70 7.48 6.71
CA TYR A 322 18.07 7.52 8.11
C TYR A 322 17.67 6.20 8.72
N ALA A 323 18.64 5.43 9.20
CA ALA A 323 18.42 4.15 9.86
C ALA A 323 19.15 4.18 11.20
N ASP A 324 18.45 3.89 12.30
CA ASP A 324 19.10 3.72 13.59
C ASP A 324 20.01 2.46 13.62
N SER A 325 20.73 2.25 14.72
CA SER A 325 21.67 1.12 14.83
C SER A 325 21.02 -0.27 14.77
N GLY A 326 19.70 -0.37 14.93
CA GLY A 326 18.96 -1.62 14.81
C GLY A 326 18.34 -1.82 13.42
N SER A 327 18.16 -0.75 12.67
CA SER A 327 17.56 -0.75 11.33
C SER A 327 18.56 -1.17 10.25
N THR A 328 18.05 -1.68 9.13
CA THR A 328 18.87 -2.14 7.99
C THR A 328 18.47 -1.47 6.69
N VAL A 329 19.44 -1.28 5.79
CA VAL A 329 19.23 -0.74 4.45
C VAL A 329 19.84 -1.69 3.42
N ASN A 330 19.02 -2.16 2.49
CA ASN A 330 19.45 -3.02 1.38
C ASN A 330 19.09 -2.33 0.06
N ILE A 331 20.07 -2.13 -0.82
CA ILE A 331 19.88 -1.49 -2.12
C ILE A 331 20.31 -2.44 -3.23
N PHE A 332 19.38 -2.78 -4.12
CA PHE A 332 19.57 -3.61 -5.31
C PHE A 332 19.30 -2.75 -6.54
N TYR A 333 20.33 -2.44 -7.31
CA TYR A 333 20.22 -1.49 -8.43
C TYR A 333 21.16 -1.83 -9.58
N ASN A 334 20.87 -1.30 -10.77
CA ASN A 334 21.81 -1.27 -11.87
C ASN A 334 22.55 0.08 -11.84
N PRO A 335 23.90 0.11 -11.82
CA PRO A 335 24.64 1.36 -11.84
C PRO A 335 24.38 2.14 -13.13
N GLU A 336 24.47 3.48 -13.10
CA GLU A 336 24.35 4.28 -14.31
C GLU A 336 25.63 4.20 -15.15
N LYS A 337 25.52 4.49 -16.45
CA LYS A 337 26.69 4.69 -17.31
C LYS A 337 26.99 6.18 -17.42
N ASP A 338 28.26 6.55 -17.38
CA ASP A 338 28.68 7.91 -17.71
C ASP A 338 28.47 8.22 -19.21
N ALA A 339 28.74 9.47 -19.59
CA ALA A 339 28.68 9.90 -20.99
C ALA A 339 29.61 9.12 -21.93
N ASN A 340 30.59 8.39 -21.40
CA ASN A 340 31.53 7.56 -22.14
C ASN A 340 31.12 6.07 -22.17
N GLY A 341 29.97 5.72 -21.57
CA GLY A 341 29.44 4.36 -21.50
C GLY A 341 30.08 3.48 -20.43
N ALA A 342 30.93 4.03 -19.55
CA ALA A 342 31.52 3.33 -18.42
C ALA A 342 30.51 3.24 -17.27
N TRP A 343 30.39 2.07 -16.65
CA TRP A 343 29.58 1.93 -15.44
C TRP A 343 30.17 2.77 -14.32
N VAL A 344 29.33 3.61 -13.72
CA VAL A 344 29.65 4.40 -12.53
C VAL A 344 28.83 3.80 -11.40
N PRO A 345 29.43 2.95 -10.55
CA PRO A 345 28.79 2.56 -9.30
C PRO A 345 28.50 3.84 -8.53
N THR A 346 27.22 4.11 -8.28
CA THR A 346 26.85 5.20 -7.39
C THR A 346 27.36 4.85 -5.99
N ASP A 347 28.30 5.63 -5.46
CA ASP A 347 28.78 5.46 -4.09
C ASP A 347 27.75 6.06 -3.14
N TYR A 348 27.02 5.18 -2.46
CA TYR A 348 25.99 5.59 -1.51
C TYR A 348 26.50 5.68 -0.06
N SER A 349 27.79 5.42 0.20
CA SER A 349 28.37 5.46 1.57
C SER A 349 28.39 6.86 2.18
N ILE A 350 28.30 7.90 1.34
CA ILE A 350 28.22 9.30 1.77
C ILE A 350 26.82 9.74 2.21
N TYR A 351 25.79 8.89 2.06
CA TYR A 351 24.39 9.21 2.38
C TYR A 351 23.83 8.48 3.61
N ASN A 352 24.66 7.72 4.33
CA ASN A 352 24.31 7.00 5.58
C ASN A 352 24.68 7.82 6.83
#